data_AF-A0AAE1QDB8-F1
#
_entry.id   AF-A0AAE1QDB8-F1
#
_cell.length_a   1.000
_cell.length_b   1.000
_cell.length_c   1.000
_cell.angle_alpha   90.00
_cell.angle_beta   90.00
_cell.angle_gamma   90.00
#
_symmetry.space_group_name_H-M   'P 1'
#
loop_
_entity.id
_entity.type
_entity.pdbx_description
1 polymer ?
#
loop_
_entity_poly.entity_id
_entity_poly.type
_entity_poly.pdbx_seq_one_letter_code
_entity_poly.pdbx_strand_id
1 'polypeptide(L)'
;MTGVVSVTGVGSVTDVGRVTGVDSVRGVGSVTGVGSVTGVGSVTGMVSVSGVGSVTDVGRVTGVDSVRGVGSVTGVVSVRGVASVTSVDSVRGVGS
;
A
#
# COMPACT_ATOMS: atom_id res chain seq x y z
N MET A 1 -4.96 -13.27 -1.49
CA MET A 1 -4.53 -13.52 -0.09
C MET A 1 -5.60 -12.96 0.84
N THR A 2 -6.04 -13.73 1.83
CA THR A 2 -7.12 -13.33 2.76
C THR A 2 -6.67 -13.51 4.20
N GLY A 3 -6.72 -12.46 5.02
CA GLY A 3 -6.54 -12.56 6.47
C GLY A 3 -5.10 -12.77 6.92
N VAL A 4 -4.27 -11.74 6.82
CA VAL A 4 -2.87 -11.75 7.30
C VAL A 4 -2.73 -10.81 8.49
N VAL A 5 -2.26 -11.35 9.61
CA VAL A 5 -2.07 -10.57 10.84
C VAL A 5 -0.84 -9.66 10.78
N SER A 6 0.26 -10.14 10.19
CA SER A 6 1.47 -9.31 10.09
C SER A 6 2.41 -9.79 8.98
N VAL A 7 3.04 -8.84 8.31
CA VAL A 7 4.11 -9.07 7.33
C VAL A 7 5.33 -8.25 7.75
N THR A 8 6.49 -8.87 7.90
CA THR A 8 7.71 -8.20 8.35
C THR A 8 8.95 -8.61 7.54
N GLY A 9 9.81 -7.63 7.23
CA GLY A 9 11.16 -7.90 6.69
C GLY A 9 11.16 -8.55 5.31
N VAL A 10 10.31 -8.07 4.41
CA VAL A 10 10.17 -8.65 3.07
C VAL A 10 11.09 -7.93 2.09
N GLY A 11 11.80 -8.70 1.27
CA GLY A 11 12.63 -8.17 0.18
C GLY A 11 11.79 -7.64 -0.98
N SER A 12 12.00 -8.20 -2.17
CA SER A 12 11.20 -7.85 -3.36
C SER A 12 10.01 -8.78 -3.52
N VAL A 13 8.86 -8.23 -3.88
CA VAL A 13 7.61 -8.95 -4.16
C VAL A 13 7.11 -8.54 -5.54
N THR A 14 6.73 -9.52 -6.35
CA THR A 14 6.18 -9.31 -7.70
C THR A 14 4.88 -10.08 -7.90
N ASP A 15 4.00 -9.56 -8.74
CA ASP A 15 2.80 -10.22 -9.27
C ASP A 15 1.86 -10.77 -8.17
N VAL A 16 1.49 -9.88 -7.25
CA VAL A 16 0.54 -10.19 -6.19
C VAL A 16 -0.88 -10.05 -6.73
N GLY A 17 -1.66 -11.12 -6.63
CA GLY A 17 -3.10 -11.09 -6.94
C GLY A 17 -3.92 -10.21 -5.97
N ARG A 18 -5.24 -10.42 -5.92
CA ARG A 18 -6.11 -9.69 -4.98
C ARG A 18 -5.68 -9.92 -3.52
N VAL A 19 -5.59 -8.85 -2.74
CA VAL A 19 -5.28 -8.86 -1.31
C VAL A 19 -6.45 -8.33 -0.51
N THR A 20 -6.85 -9.06 0.54
CA THR A 20 -7.90 -8.61 1.46
C THR A 20 -7.52 -8.89 2.91
N GLY A 21 -7.63 -7.87 3.77
CA GLY A 21 -7.45 -8.01 5.21
C GLY A 21 -6.00 -8.28 5.59
N VAL A 22 -5.22 -7.21 5.73
CA VAL A 22 -3.85 -7.24 6.26
C VAL A 22 -3.78 -6.28 7.45
N ASP A 23 -3.51 -6.77 8.66
CA ASP A 23 -3.54 -5.89 9.84
C ASP A 23 -2.29 -5.01 9.90
N SER A 24 -1.11 -5.55 9.60
CA SER A 24 0.16 -4.80 9.66
C SER A 24 1.19 -5.25 8.62
N VAL A 25 1.91 -4.28 8.05
CA VAL A 25 3.04 -4.48 7.15
C VAL A 25 4.21 -3.61 7.61
N ARG A 26 5.39 -4.22 7.80
CA ARG A 26 6.59 -3.49 8.22
C ARG A 26 7.84 -3.91 7.44
N GLY A 27 8.54 -2.93 6.89
CA GLY A 27 9.86 -3.13 6.28
C GLY A 27 9.77 -4.00 5.03
N VAL A 28 9.28 -3.40 3.95
CA VAL A 28 9.21 -4.05 2.63
C VAL A 28 10.15 -3.31 1.67
N GLY A 29 10.93 -4.08 0.90
CA GLY A 29 11.80 -3.54 -0.13
C GLY A 29 11.01 -2.97 -1.31
N SER A 30 10.86 -3.76 -2.37
CA SER A 30 10.16 -3.34 -3.59
C SER A 30 8.94 -4.20 -3.85
N VAL A 31 7.80 -3.58 -4.15
CA VAL A 31 6.57 -4.27 -4.53
C VAL A 31 6.17 -3.82 -5.93
N THR A 32 5.99 -4.78 -6.85
CA THR A 32 5.56 -4.49 -8.22
C THR A 32 4.40 -5.38 -8.63
N GLY A 33 3.39 -4.80 -9.29
CA GLY A 33 2.29 -5.55 -9.88
C GLY A 33 1.38 -6.14 -8.80
N VAL A 34 0.55 -5.30 -8.18
CA VAL A 34 -0.43 -5.71 -7.19
C VAL A 34 -1.83 -5.49 -7.75
N GLY A 35 -2.67 -6.53 -7.66
CA GLY A 35 -4.09 -6.43 -7.99
C GLY A 35 -4.86 -5.52 -7.02
N SER A 36 -6.18 -5.70 -6.94
CA SER A 36 -6.98 -4.92 -5.98
C SER A 36 -6.62 -5.24 -4.54
N VAL A 37 -6.56 -4.21 -3.70
CA VAL A 37 -6.26 -4.30 -2.27
C VAL A 37 -7.44 -3.75 -1.47
N THR A 38 -7.88 -4.50 -0.46
CA THR A 38 -8.97 -4.07 0.44
C THR A 38 -8.59 -4.34 1.89
N GLY A 39 -8.69 -3.33 2.76
CA GLY A 39 -8.49 -3.49 4.20
C GLY A 39 -7.04 -3.72 4.57
N VAL A 40 -6.29 -2.64 4.76
CA VAL A 40 -4.91 -2.66 5.27
C VAL A 40 -4.83 -1.80 6.53
N GLY A 41 -4.46 -2.36 7.67
CA GLY A 41 -4.46 -1.66 8.95
C GLY A 41 -3.32 -0.64 9.08
N SER A 42 -2.07 -1.09 9.14
CA SER A 42 -0.90 -0.20 9.23
C SER A 42 0.23 -0.63 8.32
N VAL A 43 0.86 0.35 7.66
CA VAL A 43 2.03 0.15 6.80
C VAL A 43 3.16 1.04 7.30
N THR A 44 4.33 0.45 7.55
CA THR A 44 5.52 1.17 8.01
C THR A 44 6.76 0.75 7.24
N GLY A 45 7.42 1.69 6.57
CA GLY A 45 8.69 1.45 5.89
C GLY A 45 8.51 0.62 4.63
N MET A 46 8.32 1.30 3.51
CA MET A 46 8.42 0.74 2.17
C MET A 46 9.43 1.53 1.34
N VAL A 47 10.29 0.83 0.60
CA VAL A 47 11.22 1.50 -0.32
C VAL A 47 10.47 1.91 -1.58
N SER A 48 9.89 0.94 -2.30
CA SER A 48 9.25 1.22 -3.59
C SER A 48 7.99 0.42 -3.81
N VAL A 49 6.97 1.08 -4.37
CA VAL A 49 5.71 0.47 -4.80
C VAL A 49 5.41 0.87 -6.23
N SER A 50 5.12 -0.10 -7.09
CA SER A 50 4.69 0.18 -8.45
C SER A 50 3.58 -0.72 -8.97
N GLY A 51 2.68 -0.14 -9.77
CA GLY A 51 1.64 -0.89 -10.48
C GLY A 51 0.65 -1.53 -9.52
N VAL A 52 -0.02 -0.70 -8.72
CA VAL A 52 -1.08 -1.14 -7.80
C VAL A 52 -2.43 -0.82 -8.42
N GLY A 53 -3.33 -1.81 -8.44
CA GLY A 53 -4.72 -1.62 -8.83
C GLY A 53 -5.51 -0.75 -7.85
N SER A 54 -6.82 -0.96 -7.78
CA SER A 54 -7.67 -0.22 -6.83
C SER A 54 -7.33 -0.58 -5.38
N VAL A 55 -7.23 0.44 -4.53
CA VAL A 55 -6.96 0.32 -3.10
C VAL A 55 -8.14 0.88 -2.31
N THR A 56 -8.60 0.13 -1.32
CA THR A 56 -9.72 0.54 -0.46
C THR A 56 -9.42 0.25 0.99
N ASP A 57 -9.78 1.17 1.88
CA ASP A 57 -9.68 1.06 3.34
C ASP A 57 -8.25 0.79 3.81
N VAL A 58 -7.42 1.83 3.75
CA VAL A 58 -6.06 1.85 4.30
C VAL A 58 -6.08 2.65 5.58
N GLY A 59 -5.54 2.10 6.66
CA GLY A 59 -5.34 2.81 7.91
C GLY A 59 -4.14 3.76 7.81
N ARG A 60 -3.14 3.55 8.67
CA ARG A 60 -1.98 4.46 8.74
C ARG A 60 -0.86 4.01 7.82
N VAL A 61 -0.34 4.92 7.01
CA VAL A 61 0.85 4.69 6.18
C VAL A 61 1.98 5.62 6.64
N THR A 62 3.13 5.05 6.96
CA THR A 62 4.31 5.79 7.39
C THR A 62 5.57 5.33 6.66
N GLY A 63 6.32 6.28 6.10
CA GLY A 63 7.62 6.00 5.46
C GLY A 63 7.50 5.18 4.18
N VAL A 64 7.28 5.87 3.05
CA VAL A 64 7.30 5.28 1.71
C VAL A 64 8.20 6.14 0.83
N ASP A 65 9.28 5.58 0.28
CA ASP A 65 10.22 6.41 -0.48
C ASP A 65 9.67 6.72 -1.89
N SER A 66 9.11 5.72 -2.57
CA SER A 66 8.54 5.93 -3.90
C SER A 66 7.27 5.14 -4.18
N VAL A 67 6.31 5.83 -4.80
CA VAL A 67 5.07 5.26 -5.32
C VAL A 67 4.88 5.63 -6.79
N ARG A 68 4.68 4.61 -7.64
CA ARG A 68 4.48 4.81 -9.07
C ARG A 68 3.33 3.98 -9.63
N GLY A 69 2.28 4.65 -10.08
CA GLY A 69 1.16 4.00 -10.75
C GLY A 69 0.29 3.27 -9.75
N VAL A 70 -0.61 4.02 -9.15
CA VAL A 70 -1.69 3.50 -8.31
C VAL A 70 -3.00 3.85 -8.98
N GLY A 71 -3.90 2.88 -9.07
CA GLY A 71 -5.26 3.12 -9.53
C GLY A 71 -6.07 3.96 -8.54
N SER A 72 -7.38 3.70 -8.47
CA SER A 72 -8.26 4.40 -7.53
C SER A 72 -7.93 4.06 -6.07
N VAL A 73 -7.77 5.09 -5.25
CA VAL A 73 -7.59 4.97 -3.79
C VAL A 73 -8.80 5.56 -3.08
N THR A 74 -9.44 4.78 -2.21
CA THR A 74 -10.58 5.22 -1.39
C THR A 74 -10.39 4.86 0.07
N GLY A 75 -10.65 5.80 0.98
CA GLY A 75 -10.65 5.54 2.42
C GLY A 75 -9.25 5.32 2.95
N VAL A 76 -8.49 6.40 3.11
CA VAL A 76 -7.16 6.38 3.71
C VAL A 76 -7.22 7.16 5.01
N VAL A 77 -6.85 6.55 6.14
CA VAL A 77 -6.97 7.23 7.44
C VAL A 77 -5.90 8.29 7.61
N SER A 78 -4.64 7.99 7.31
CA SER A 78 -3.54 8.97 7.38
C SER A 78 -2.31 8.48 6.63
N VAL A 79 -1.58 9.42 6.02
CA VAL A 79 -0.33 9.18 5.29
C VAL A 79 0.73 10.15 5.76
N ARG A 80 1.90 9.65 6.17
CA ARG A 80 3.04 10.46 6.57
C ARG A 80 4.34 9.95 5.96
N GLY A 81 5.16 10.87 5.47
CA GLY A 81 6.50 10.55 4.99
C GLY A 81 6.46 9.73 3.70
N VAL A 82 5.79 10.25 2.68
CA VAL A 82 5.92 9.76 1.31
C VAL A 82 6.86 10.69 0.57
N ALA A 83 8.01 10.21 0.11
CA ALA A 83 9.02 11.09 -0.48
C ALA A 83 8.69 11.42 -1.95
N SER A 84 8.16 10.46 -2.71
CA SER A 84 7.80 10.68 -4.12
C SER A 84 6.56 9.89 -4.53
N VAL A 85 5.68 10.56 -5.29
CA VAL A 85 4.52 9.95 -5.95
C VAL A 85 4.50 10.38 -7.40
N THR A 86 4.59 9.43 -8.32
CA THR A 86 4.63 9.75 -9.77
C THR A 86 3.24 9.80 -10.40
N SER A 87 2.34 8.88 -10.02
CA SER A 87 0.99 8.81 -10.59
C SER A 87 0.03 8.11 -9.64
N VAL A 88 -1.13 8.72 -9.46
CA VAL A 88 -2.32 8.16 -8.81
C VAL A 88 -3.54 8.60 -9.60
N ASP A 89 -4.36 7.65 -10.05
CA ASP A 89 -5.48 7.96 -10.97
C ASP A 89 -6.58 8.77 -10.28
N SER A 90 -6.94 8.39 -9.05
CA SER A 90 -7.97 9.10 -8.27
C SER A 90 -7.83 8.82 -6.79
N VAL A 91 -8.08 9.83 -5.95
CA VAL A 91 -8.04 9.69 -4.49
C VAL A 91 -9.33 10.25 -3.88
N ARG A 92 -9.98 9.48 -3.00
CA ARG A 92 -11.16 9.90 -2.23
C ARG A 92 -11.05 9.50 -0.76
N GLY A 93 -11.51 10.38 0.13
CA GLY A 93 -11.61 10.08 1.55
C GLY A 93 -10.25 9.87 2.22
N VAL A 94 -9.38 10.87 2.15
CA VAL A 94 -8.12 10.91 2.91
C VAL A 94 -8.37 11.66 4.20
N GLY A 95 -8.19 10.99 5.34
CA GLY A 95 -8.19 11.59 6.66
C GLY A 95 -6.92 12.41 6.89
N SER A 96 -7.06 13.44 7.72
CA SER A 96 -5.99 14.34 8.15
C SER A 96 -5.01 13.67 9.10
#